data_AF-A0A528B826-F1
#
_entry.id   AF-A0A528B826-F1
#
_cell.length_a   1.000
_cell.length_b   1.000
_cell.length_c   1.000
_cell.angle_alpha   90.00
_cell.angle_beta   90.00
_cell.angle_gamma   90.00
#
_symmetry.space_group_name_H-M   'P 1'
#
loop_
_entity.id
_entity.type
_entity.pdbx_description
1 polymer ?
#
loop_
_entity_poly.entity_id
_entity_poly.type
_entity_poly.pdbx_seq_one_letter_code
_entity_poly.pdbx_strand_id
1 'polypeptide(L)'
;LGNVYSTKKPLPPSRLQHSESLMYLHGSDPTRSTGSPDIALACVVAPSAAVGLNAPPYGSAFTILCGVTHPTSRGHIAPGGPGRNDAPIIDPHYLETEHDRAVFRTALKAARMIGHHAALDEWRDVEVLPGSPVQSDDDLDAFIASAASTHHHPAGTCRMGGDADAVVDPDLR
;
A
#
# COMPACT_ATOMS: atom_id res chain seq x y z
N LEU A 1 3.96 -0.03 1.79
CA LEU A 1 4.56 0.99 0.88
C LEU A 1 5.07 0.29 -0.37
N GLY A 2 5.55 1.02 -1.37
CA GLY A 2 5.92 0.45 -2.68
C GLY A 2 7.41 0.50 -2.99
N ASN A 3 7.75 0.60 -4.27
CA ASN A 3 9.13 0.63 -4.74
C ASN A 3 9.67 2.07 -4.71
N VAL A 4 10.85 2.25 -4.11
CA VAL A 4 11.54 3.55 -4.05
C VAL A 4 12.71 3.54 -5.02
N TYR A 5 12.83 4.60 -5.83
CA TYR A 5 13.88 4.76 -6.82
C TYR A 5 14.64 6.06 -6.56
N SER A 6 15.97 5.99 -6.49
CA SER A 6 16.79 7.20 -6.53
C SER A 6 16.71 7.83 -7.93
N THR A 7 16.97 9.14 -8.00
CA THR A 7 16.91 9.90 -9.24
C THR A 7 18.27 10.35 -9.75
N LYS A 8 18.48 10.26 -11.07
CA LYS A 8 19.70 10.74 -11.76
C LYS A 8 19.87 12.25 -11.70
N LYS A 9 18.77 12.97 -11.51
CA LYS A 9 18.69 14.43 -11.46
C LYS A 9 17.77 14.86 -10.31
N PRO A 10 17.89 16.10 -9.80
CA PRO A 10 17.02 16.60 -8.75
C PRO A 10 15.55 16.48 -9.14
N LEU A 11 14.76 15.85 -8.28
CA LEU A 11 13.33 15.75 -8.43
C LEU A 11 12.69 17.07 -7.96
N PRO A 12 11.99 17.81 -8.83
CA PRO A 12 11.35 19.05 -8.43
C PRO A 12 10.35 18.81 -7.29
N PRO A 13 10.23 19.73 -6.32
CA PRO A 13 9.21 19.62 -5.29
C PRO A 13 7.82 19.61 -5.95
N SER A 14 6.96 18.69 -5.52
CA SER A 14 5.55 18.70 -5.92
C SER A 14 4.92 20.03 -5.50
N ARG A 15 4.04 20.56 -6.34
CA ARG A 15 3.18 21.71 -6.01
C ARG A 15 1.82 21.27 -5.48
N LEU A 16 1.61 19.96 -5.35
CA LEU A 16 0.37 19.31 -4.95
C LEU A 16 0.65 18.40 -3.73
N GLN A 17 -0.16 17.37 -3.55
CA GLN A 17 -0.07 16.42 -2.42
C GLN A 17 1.00 15.32 -2.59
N HIS A 18 2.01 15.52 -3.44
CA HIS A 18 3.04 14.54 -3.84
C HIS A 18 2.54 13.31 -4.62
N SER A 19 1.27 12.92 -4.51
CA SER A 19 0.65 11.89 -5.34
C SER A 19 0.20 12.49 -6.68
N GLU A 20 1.01 12.33 -7.72
CA GLU A 20 0.78 12.97 -9.03
C GLU A 20 -0.17 12.16 -9.91
N SER A 21 -0.25 10.84 -9.70
CA SER A 21 -1.13 9.96 -10.43
C SER A 21 -1.51 8.74 -9.61
N LEU A 22 -2.75 8.28 -9.75
CA LEU A 22 -3.28 7.07 -9.14
C LEU A 22 -3.91 6.19 -10.21
N MET A 23 -3.70 4.88 -10.13
CA MET A 23 -4.29 3.89 -11.02
C MET A 23 -4.83 2.72 -10.21
N TYR A 24 -6.00 2.25 -10.60
CA TYR A 24 -6.60 1.01 -10.11
C TYR A 24 -6.63 0.01 -11.26
N LEU A 25 -6.23 -1.23 -11.01
CA LEU A 25 -6.19 -2.25 -12.05
C LEU A 25 -6.41 -3.66 -11.48
N HIS A 26 -6.67 -4.60 -12.38
CA HIS A 26 -6.72 -6.02 -12.06
C HIS A 26 -5.31 -6.62 -12.18
N GLY A 27 -4.78 -7.17 -11.09
CA GLY A 27 -3.41 -7.69 -11.03
C GLY A 27 -3.17 -8.86 -11.98
N SER A 28 -4.20 -9.65 -12.28
CA SER A 28 -4.13 -10.76 -13.24
C SER A 28 -4.24 -10.34 -14.71
N ASP A 29 -4.84 -9.17 -14.99
CA ASP A 29 -4.98 -8.61 -16.33
C ASP A 29 -5.07 -7.07 -16.25
N PRO A 30 -3.96 -6.34 -16.41
CA PRO A 30 -3.95 -4.88 -16.32
C PRO A 30 -4.73 -4.19 -17.46
N THR A 31 -5.14 -4.93 -18.51
CA THR A 31 -5.91 -4.38 -19.64
C THR A 31 -7.42 -4.46 -19.44
N ARG A 32 -7.86 -5.21 -18.42
CA ARG A 32 -9.28 -5.38 -18.10
C ARG A 32 -9.89 -4.05 -17.60
N SER A 33 -11.01 -3.66 -18.21
CA SER A 33 -11.70 -2.39 -17.93
C SER A 33 -13.00 -2.53 -17.15
N THR A 34 -13.39 -3.75 -16.73
CA THR A 34 -14.67 -4.02 -16.07
C THR A 34 -14.49 -4.88 -14.81
N GLY A 35 -15.32 -4.63 -13.79
CA GLY A 35 -15.26 -5.33 -12.50
C GLY A 35 -14.46 -4.57 -11.45
N SER A 36 -14.30 -5.19 -10.27
CA SER A 36 -13.60 -4.56 -9.14
C SER A 36 -12.08 -4.77 -9.26
N PRO A 37 -11.28 -3.70 -9.33
CA PRO A 37 -9.82 -3.81 -9.32
C PRO A 37 -9.35 -4.30 -7.96
N ASP A 38 -8.26 -5.05 -7.91
CA ASP A 38 -7.71 -5.68 -6.70
C ASP A 38 -6.43 -4.96 -6.21
N ILE A 39 -5.78 -4.16 -7.06
CA ILE A 39 -4.59 -3.38 -6.70
C ILE A 39 -4.71 -1.91 -7.08
N ALA A 40 -4.05 -1.08 -6.26
CA ALA A 40 -3.90 0.36 -6.48
C ALA A 40 -2.42 0.73 -6.55
N LEU A 41 -2.05 1.56 -7.52
CA LEU A 41 -0.69 2.06 -7.73
C LEU A 41 -0.68 3.58 -7.77
N ALA A 42 0.29 4.23 -7.14
CA ALA A 42 0.43 5.68 -7.20
C ALA A 42 1.87 6.11 -7.47
N CYS A 43 2.05 7.11 -8.32
CA CYS A 43 3.34 7.77 -8.51
C CYS A 43 3.46 8.90 -7.50
N VAL A 44 4.42 8.77 -6.59
CA VAL A 44 4.67 9.73 -5.51
C VAL A 44 6.02 10.39 -5.68
N VAL A 45 6.02 11.71 -5.78
CA VAL A 45 7.22 12.56 -5.89
C VAL A 45 7.78 12.83 -4.49
N ALA A 46 8.04 11.75 -3.77
CA ALA A 46 8.68 11.71 -2.46
C ALA A 46 9.23 10.29 -2.20
N PRO A 47 10.29 10.15 -1.39
CA PRO A 47 10.81 8.86 -0.96
C PRO A 47 10.01 8.30 0.23
N SER A 48 8.94 7.55 -0.06
CA SER A 48 8.05 6.99 0.95
C SER A 48 8.50 5.58 1.36
N ALA A 49 9.14 5.47 2.52
CA ALA A 49 9.56 4.20 3.13
C ALA A 49 8.84 3.96 4.47
N ALA A 50 8.72 2.68 4.85
CA ALA A 50 8.00 2.31 6.08
C ALA A 50 8.79 2.76 7.29
N VAL A 51 8.10 2.89 8.43
CA VAL A 51 8.81 3.09 9.70
C VAL A 51 9.81 1.95 9.88
N GLY A 52 11.08 2.30 10.12
CA GLY A 52 12.17 1.33 10.25
C GLY A 52 12.95 1.05 8.94
N LEU A 53 12.47 1.52 7.79
CA LEU A 53 13.21 1.47 6.53
C LEU A 53 13.84 2.83 6.19
N ASN A 54 15.03 2.79 5.59
CA ASN A 54 15.74 3.99 5.19
C ASN A 54 15.17 4.55 3.88
N ALA A 55 14.69 5.79 3.94
CA ALA A 55 14.30 6.56 2.77
C ALA A 55 15.47 7.46 2.32
N PRO A 56 15.73 7.61 1.01
CA PRO A 56 16.60 8.67 0.51
C PRO A 56 16.10 10.07 0.91
N PRO A 57 16.94 11.12 0.84
CA PRO A 57 16.50 12.50 1.06
C PRO A 57 15.40 12.95 0.08
N TYR A 58 14.52 13.85 0.51
CA TYR A 58 13.57 14.52 -0.37
C TYR A 58 14.28 15.19 -1.56
N GLY A 59 13.68 15.11 -2.75
CA GLY A 59 14.26 15.64 -3.98
C GLY A 59 15.30 14.71 -4.65
N SER A 60 15.64 13.57 -4.04
CA SER A 60 16.60 12.59 -4.60
C SER A 60 15.99 11.24 -4.98
N ALA A 61 14.68 11.08 -4.80
CA ALA A 61 13.98 9.82 -5.07
C ALA A 61 12.47 10.02 -5.22
N PHE A 62 11.85 9.10 -5.95
CA PHE A 62 10.40 8.95 -6.09
C PHE A 62 9.96 7.54 -5.69
N THR A 63 8.66 7.38 -5.45
CA THR A 63 8.06 6.09 -5.06
C THR A 63 6.94 5.72 -6.01
N ILE A 64 6.93 4.47 -6.46
CA ILE A 64 5.74 3.85 -7.03
C ILE A 64 5.06 3.09 -5.90
N LEU A 65 4.10 3.73 -5.23
CA LEU A 65 3.32 3.13 -4.15
C LEU A 65 2.43 2.02 -4.71
N CYS A 66 2.20 0.99 -3.90
CA CYS A 66 1.28 -0.08 -4.18
C CYS A 66 0.42 -0.43 -2.96
N GLY A 67 -0.80 -0.91 -3.21
CA GLY A 67 -1.71 -1.39 -2.17
C GLY A 67 -2.78 -2.31 -2.73
N VAL A 68 -3.51 -2.94 -1.81
CA VAL A 68 -4.63 -3.85 -2.08
C VAL A 68 -5.94 -3.12 -1.82
N THR A 69 -6.90 -3.24 -2.72
CA THR A 69 -8.18 -2.52 -2.66
C THR A 69 -9.26 -3.28 -1.89
N HIS A 70 -9.21 -4.62 -1.90
CA HIS A 70 -10.19 -5.51 -1.26
C HIS A 70 -9.49 -6.54 -0.36
N PRO A 71 -8.79 -6.11 0.70
CA PRO A 71 -8.17 -7.05 1.62
C PRO A 71 -9.21 -7.94 2.29
N THR A 72 -8.82 -9.16 2.60
CA THR A 72 -9.63 -10.22 3.24
C THR A 72 -9.23 -10.45 4.69
N SER A 73 -8.05 -9.99 5.12
CA SER A 73 -7.71 -9.86 6.55
C SER A 73 -8.73 -8.98 7.28
N ARG A 74 -9.09 -9.37 8.50
CA ARG A 74 -10.03 -8.64 9.35
C ARG A 74 -9.44 -8.47 10.74
N GLY A 75 -9.30 -7.22 11.14
CA GLY A 75 -8.84 -6.83 12.47
C GLY A 75 -9.97 -6.42 13.40
N HIS A 76 -9.59 -5.86 14.54
CA HIS A 76 -10.51 -5.37 15.55
C HIS A 76 -10.01 -4.08 16.22
N ILE A 77 -10.94 -3.39 16.87
CA ILE A 77 -10.66 -2.32 17.82
C ILE A 77 -11.30 -2.69 19.16
N ALA A 78 -10.57 -2.49 20.26
CA ALA A 78 -11.05 -2.79 21.60
C ALA A 78 -10.66 -1.69 22.60
N PRO A 79 -11.40 -1.54 23.71
CA PRO A 79 -10.95 -0.70 24.82
C PRO A 79 -9.55 -1.13 25.31
N GLY A 80 -8.63 -0.19 25.49
CA GLY A 80 -7.30 -0.48 26.04
C GLY A 80 -7.24 -0.51 27.56
N GLY A 81 -8.33 -0.13 28.23
CA GLY A 81 -8.46 -0.14 29.69
C GLY A 81 -9.84 0.38 30.14
N PRO A 82 -10.09 0.42 31.47
CA PRO A 82 -11.37 0.83 32.03
C PRO A 82 -11.60 2.36 32.01
N GLY A 83 -10.56 3.16 31.74
CA GLY A 83 -10.62 4.62 31.71
C GLY A 83 -11.07 5.14 30.35
N ARG A 84 -11.89 6.21 30.37
CA ARG A 84 -12.38 6.88 29.15
C ARG A 84 -11.28 7.45 28.23
N ASN A 85 -10.07 7.64 28.77
CA ASN A 85 -8.94 8.24 28.07
C ASN A 85 -7.88 7.18 27.72
N ASP A 86 -8.11 5.91 28.03
CA ASP A 86 -7.18 4.84 27.73
C ASP A 86 -7.14 4.65 26.21
N ALA A 87 -5.94 4.63 25.62
CA ALA A 87 -5.78 4.48 24.18
C ALA A 87 -6.40 3.14 23.73
N PRO A 88 -7.18 3.09 22.65
CA PRO A 88 -7.77 1.84 22.18
C PRO A 88 -6.67 0.89 21.68
N ILE A 89 -6.93 -0.41 21.82
CA ILE A 89 -6.18 -1.44 21.09
C ILE A 89 -6.69 -1.43 19.66
N ILE A 90 -5.79 -1.23 18.69
CA ILE A 90 -6.09 -1.28 17.26
C ILE A 90 -5.20 -2.37 16.67
N ASP A 91 -5.81 -3.48 16.27
CA ASP A 91 -5.10 -4.57 15.63
C ASP A 91 -5.76 -4.92 14.28
N PRO A 92 -5.22 -4.43 13.16
CA PRO A 92 -5.76 -4.67 11.82
C PRO A 92 -5.58 -6.10 11.30
N HIS A 93 -4.74 -6.94 11.94
CA HIS A 93 -4.31 -8.24 11.42
C HIS A 93 -3.80 -8.16 9.95
N TYR A 94 -3.00 -7.14 9.63
CA TYR A 94 -2.47 -6.97 8.27
C TYR A 94 -1.77 -8.25 7.78
N LEU A 95 -2.04 -8.62 6.52
CA LEU A 95 -1.39 -9.75 5.84
C LEU A 95 -1.62 -11.13 6.48
N GLU A 96 -2.63 -11.27 7.35
CA GLU A 96 -3.00 -12.55 7.97
C GLU A 96 -3.42 -13.62 6.94
N THR A 97 -4.13 -13.21 5.87
CA THR A 97 -4.62 -14.14 4.85
C THR A 97 -3.62 -14.35 3.71
N GLU A 98 -3.66 -15.53 3.09
CA GLU A 98 -2.84 -15.81 1.90
C GLU A 98 -3.26 -14.98 0.69
N HIS A 99 -4.55 -14.68 0.57
CA HIS A 99 -5.07 -13.81 -0.47
C HIS A 99 -4.39 -12.43 -0.43
N ASP A 100 -4.33 -11.81 0.74
CA ASP A 100 -3.77 -10.46 0.89
C ASP A 100 -2.27 -10.44 0.57
N ARG A 101 -1.52 -11.47 1.01
CA ARG A 101 -0.09 -11.64 0.67
C ARG A 101 0.12 -11.80 -0.83
N ALA A 102 -0.64 -12.68 -1.49
CA ALA A 102 -0.53 -12.93 -2.93
C ALA A 102 -0.87 -11.68 -3.77
N VAL A 103 -1.92 -10.94 -3.39
CA VAL A 103 -2.30 -9.70 -4.09
C VAL A 103 -1.25 -8.61 -3.85
N PHE A 104 -0.69 -8.49 -2.65
CA PHE A 104 0.42 -7.56 -2.39
C PHE A 104 1.67 -7.89 -3.20
N ARG A 105 2.06 -9.17 -3.32
CA ARG A 105 3.15 -9.60 -4.22
C ARG A 105 2.90 -9.13 -5.66
N THR A 106 1.67 -9.30 -6.14
CA THR A 106 1.26 -8.85 -7.48
C THR A 106 1.36 -7.33 -7.61
N ALA A 107 0.87 -6.58 -6.61
CA ALA A 107 0.94 -5.12 -6.58
C ALA A 107 2.38 -4.59 -6.59
N LEU A 108 3.27 -5.20 -5.80
CA LEU A 108 4.68 -4.84 -5.72
C LEU A 108 5.42 -5.16 -7.03
N LYS A 109 5.14 -6.30 -7.67
CA LYS A 109 5.67 -6.64 -9.00
C LYS A 109 5.19 -5.65 -10.06
N ALA A 110 3.92 -5.24 -10.03
CA ALA A 110 3.37 -4.26 -10.96
C ALA A 110 3.99 -2.86 -10.76
N ALA A 111 4.16 -2.43 -9.51
CA ALA A 111 4.88 -1.20 -9.19
C ALA A 111 6.33 -1.22 -9.71
N ARG A 112 7.02 -2.35 -9.51
CA ARG A 112 8.37 -2.58 -10.06
C ARG A 112 8.40 -2.49 -11.58
N MET A 113 7.45 -3.14 -12.26
CA MET A 113 7.33 -3.08 -13.73
C MET A 113 7.20 -1.64 -14.23
N ILE A 114 6.35 -0.83 -13.59
CA ILE A 114 6.20 0.60 -13.93
C ILE A 114 7.51 1.35 -13.67
N GLY A 115 8.11 1.17 -12.49
CA GLY A 115 9.35 1.84 -12.11
C GLY A 115 10.50 1.57 -13.08
N HIS A 116 10.61 0.35 -13.60
CA HIS A 116 11.62 -0.04 -14.59
C HIS A 116 11.25 0.24 -16.05
N HIS A 117 10.08 0.86 -16.31
CA HIS A 117 9.67 1.18 -17.67
C HIS A 117 10.57 2.27 -18.29
N ALA A 118 10.81 2.20 -19.60
CA ALA A 118 11.72 3.08 -20.34
C ALA A 118 11.37 4.58 -20.22
N ALA A 119 10.08 4.89 -20.05
CA ALA A 119 9.60 6.26 -19.82
C ALA A 119 10.18 6.92 -18.56
N LEU A 120 10.68 6.12 -17.60
CA LEU A 120 11.32 6.60 -16.39
C LEU A 120 12.85 6.55 -16.46
N ASP A 121 13.47 6.10 -17.54
CA ASP A 121 14.93 5.91 -17.61
C ASP A 121 15.73 7.21 -17.42
N GLU A 122 15.19 8.34 -17.85
CA GLU A 122 15.84 9.66 -17.64
C GLU A 122 15.81 10.09 -16.17
N TRP A 123 14.87 9.56 -15.39
CA TRP A 123 14.69 9.88 -13.97
C TRP A 123 15.32 8.83 -13.06
N ARG A 124 15.01 7.55 -13.27
CA ARG A 124 15.44 6.41 -12.46
C ARG A 124 16.96 6.23 -12.54
N ASP A 125 17.59 6.22 -11.37
CA ASP A 125 18.97 5.78 -11.19
C ASP A 125 19.00 4.31 -10.72
N VAL A 126 18.71 4.05 -9.44
CA VAL A 126 18.63 2.68 -8.88
C VAL A 126 17.35 2.44 -8.09
N GLU A 127 16.87 1.21 -8.08
CA GLU A 127 15.82 0.75 -7.15
C GLU A 127 16.43 0.61 -5.75
N VAL A 128 16.06 1.50 -4.84
CA VAL A 128 16.54 1.53 -3.45
C VAL A 128 15.73 0.57 -2.58
N LEU A 129 14.40 0.58 -2.72
CA LEU A 129 13.51 -0.34 -2.02
C LEU A 129 12.57 -1.03 -3.03
N PRO A 130 12.32 -2.34 -2.85
CA PRO A 130 13.02 -3.27 -1.95
C PRO A 130 14.48 -3.57 -2.36
N GLY A 131 14.91 -3.10 -3.54
CA GLY A 131 16.25 -3.35 -4.07
C GLY A 131 16.31 -4.55 -5.01
N SER A 132 17.35 -4.60 -5.85
CA SER A 132 17.53 -5.62 -6.89
C SER A 132 17.70 -7.07 -6.38
N PRO A 133 18.22 -7.37 -5.18
CA PRO A 133 18.32 -8.76 -4.71
C PRO A 133 16.97 -9.39 -4.34
N VAL A 134 15.95 -8.58 -4.01
CA VAL A 134 14.62 -9.07 -3.61
C VAL A 134 13.86 -9.49 -4.87
N GLN A 135 13.83 -10.79 -5.17
CA GLN A 135 13.28 -11.31 -6.43
C GLN A 135 12.32 -12.48 -6.24
N SER A 136 12.63 -13.40 -5.32
CA SER A 136 11.77 -14.56 -5.08
C SER A 136 10.49 -14.14 -4.35
N ASP A 137 9.47 -14.98 -4.40
CA ASP A 137 8.23 -14.71 -3.67
C ASP A 137 8.47 -14.63 -2.16
N ASP A 138 9.37 -15.45 -1.62
CA ASP A 138 9.77 -15.41 -0.22
C ASP A 138 10.48 -14.09 0.14
N ASP A 139 11.36 -13.59 -0.73
CA ASP A 139 12.02 -12.29 -0.52
C ASP A 139 10.98 -11.15 -0.54
N LEU A 140 10.04 -11.22 -1.48
CA LEU A 140 8.98 -10.23 -1.61
C LEU A 140 8.07 -10.24 -0.39
N ASP A 141 7.66 -11.42 0.10
CA ASP A 141 6.84 -11.55 1.29
C ASP A 141 7.57 -11.04 2.54
N ALA A 142 8.87 -11.33 2.68
CA ALA A 142 9.68 -10.79 3.77
C ALA A 142 9.78 -9.26 3.72
N PHE A 143 9.99 -8.69 2.52
CA PHE A 143 9.97 -7.24 2.36
C PHE A 143 8.60 -6.65 2.67
N ILE A 144 7.53 -7.22 2.11
CA ILE A 144 6.14 -6.78 2.32
C ILE A 144 5.80 -6.80 3.81
N ALA A 145 6.16 -7.85 4.55
CA ALA A 145 5.94 -7.93 5.99
C ALA A 145 6.63 -6.79 6.76
N SER A 146 7.83 -6.37 6.34
CA SER A 146 8.56 -5.24 6.95
C SER A 146 8.09 -3.85 6.47
N ALA A 147 7.52 -3.77 5.26
CA ALA A 147 7.24 -2.51 4.56
C ALA A 147 5.75 -2.17 4.46
N ALA A 148 4.87 -3.13 4.77
CA ALA A 148 3.44 -2.91 4.74
C ALA A 148 3.04 -1.81 5.71
N SER A 149 2.18 -0.93 5.23
CA SER A 149 1.68 0.21 5.98
C SER A 149 0.30 0.57 5.45
N THR A 150 -0.36 1.51 6.10
CA THR A 150 -1.73 1.89 5.79
C THR A 150 -1.78 3.11 4.87
N HIS A 151 -2.77 3.13 3.97
CA HIS A 151 -3.19 4.36 3.28
C HIS A 151 -4.20 5.16 4.12
N HIS A 152 -4.37 4.81 5.40
CA HIS A 152 -5.23 5.48 6.37
C HIS A 152 -6.73 5.39 6.05
N HIS A 153 -7.20 4.22 5.60
CA HIS A 153 -8.62 3.94 5.32
C HIS A 153 -9.23 2.86 6.26
N PRO A 154 -9.19 3.01 7.60
CA PRO A 154 -9.88 2.07 8.49
C PRO A 154 -11.40 2.19 8.33
N ALA A 155 -12.10 1.07 8.20
CA ALA A 155 -13.55 1.02 8.06
C ALA A 155 -14.13 -0.31 8.57
N GLY A 156 -15.45 -0.33 8.81
CA GLY A 156 -16.21 -1.57 9.00
C GLY A 156 -16.36 -2.08 10.44
N THR A 157 -15.83 -1.38 11.45
CA THR A 157 -15.94 -1.80 12.86
C THR A 157 -17.36 -1.71 13.43
N CYS A 158 -18.19 -0.82 12.89
CA CYS A 158 -19.64 -0.75 13.15
C CYS A 158 -20.41 -0.97 11.84
N ARG A 159 -20.31 -2.17 11.25
CA ARG A 159 -20.91 -2.42 9.94
C ARG A 159 -22.44 -2.39 9.98
N MET A 160 -23.01 -1.86 8.91
CA MET A 160 -24.44 -1.91 8.60
C MET A 160 -24.82 -3.29 8.05
N GLY A 161 -25.98 -3.83 8.42
CA GLY A 161 -26.49 -5.10 7.89
C GLY A 161 -27.82 -5.54 8.49
N GLY A 162 -28.43 -6.58 7.92
CA GLY A 162 -29.67 -7.19 8.44
C GLY A 162 -29.46 -8.55 9.11
N ASP A 163 -28.20 -8.94 9.30
CA ASP A 163 -27.81 -10.21 9.90
C ASP A 163 -27.36 -10.00 11.37
N ALA A 164 -27.19 -11.09 12.12
CA ALA A 164 -26.90 -11.05 13.56
C ALA A 164 -25.53 -10.45 13.91
N ASP A 165 -24.61 -10.38 12.96
CA ASP A 165 -23.25 -9.86 13.14
C ASP A 165 -23.14 -8.39 12.72
N ALA A 166 -24.26 -7.74 12.36
CA ALA A 166 -24.32 -6.30 12.08
C ALA A 166 -24.41 -5.47 13.37
N VAL A 167 -23.75 -4.32 13.40
CA VAL A 167 -23.80 -3.40 14.55
C VAL A 167 -24.98 -2.44 14.43
N VAL A 168 -25.32 -2.05 13.20
CA VAL A 168 -26.45 -1.18 12.91
C VAL A 168 -27.31 -1.72 11.77
N ASP A 169 -28.60 -1.40 11.80
CA ASP A 169 -29.55 -1.70 10.73
C ASP A 169 -29.35 -0.77 9.50
N PRO A 170 -30.07 -1.00 8.37
CA PRO A 170 -29.99 -0.13 7.19
C PRO A 170 -30.37 1.34 7.41
N ASP A 171 -31.03 1.68 8.53
CA ASP A 171 -31.34 3.05 8.94
C ASP A 171 -30.29 3.62 9.92
N LEU A 172 -29.16 2.92 10.08
CA LEU A 172 -28.01 3.25 10.93
C LEU A 172 -28.33 3.25 12.44
N ARG A 173 -29.31 2.46 12.87
CA ARG A 173 -29.70 2.29 14.27
C ARG A 173 -29.09 1.07 14.92
#